data_AF-A0A9P0YW88-F1
#
_entry.id   AF-A0A9P0YW88-F1
#
_cell.length_a   1.000
_cell.length_b   1.000
_cell.length_c   1.000
_cell.angle_alpha   90.00
_cell.angle_beta   90.00
_cell.angle_gamma   90.00
#
_symmetry.space_group_name_H-M   'P 1'
#
loop_
_entity.id
_entity.type
_entity.pdbx_description
1 polymer ?
#
loop_
_entity_poly.entity_id
_entity_poly.type
_entity_poly.pdbx_seq_one_letter_code
_entity_poly.pdbx_strand_id
1 'polypeptide(L)'
;MAISEAVEIASNNADTKYCLGSVLNHVLLHQTIIGEECIKQMESLGETSDLIVGCTGDGSNFAGLAFPFLREKLKGKLDPVFRAVEPSTCPSLTKGLYAYDYGDIAGLTPLMKMHTLGHNFVPDPIHAGYSYDIVTYIVHMIYRRIAIPWDMMAPLISHIYELGFMEAIAIPQTECFK
;
A
#
# COMPACT_ATOMS: atom_id res chain seq x y z
N MET A 1 10.60 -14.51 -3.52
CA MET A 1 10.82 -15.98 -3.50
C MET A 1 9.50 -16.72 -3.26
N ALA A 2 8.81 -16.51 -2.13
CA ALA A 2 7.55 -17.20 -1.84
C ALA A 2 6.40 -16.92 -2.84
N ILE A 3 6.30 -15.69 -3.39
CA ILE A 3 5.29 -15.35 -4.41
C ILE A 3 5.51 -16.17 -5.68
N SER A 4 6.74 -16.17 -6.20
CA SER A 4 7.09 -16.90 -7.42
C SER A 4 6.84 -18.41 -7.27
N GLU A 5 7.21 -18.99 -6.12
CA GLU A 5 6.96 -20.41 -5.81
C GLU A 5 5.46 -20.72 -5.71
N ALA A 6 4.67 -19.87 -5.06
CA ALA A 6 3.22 -20.06 -4.96
C ALA A 6 2.52 -19.95 -6.32
N VAL A 7 2.97 -19.03 -7.18
CA VAL A 7 2.49 -18.91 -8.57
C VAL A 7 2.85 -20.15 -9.38
N GLU A 8 4.07 -20.67 -9.24
CA GLU A 8 4.51 -21.90 -9.92
C GLU A 8 3.71 -23.13 -9.47
N ILE A 9 3.48 -23.31 -8.17
CA ILE A 9 2.66 -24.42 -7.65
C ILE A 9 1.23 -24.31 -8.18
N ALA A 10 0.62 -23.13 -8.13
CA ALA A 10 -0.74 -22.93 -8.59
C ALA A 10 -0.90 -23.11 -10.10
N SER A 11 0.10 -22.73 -10.91
CA SER A 11 0.04 -22.88 -12.37
C SER A 11 0.08 -24.34 -12.82
N ASN A 12 0.77 -25.19 -12.07
CA ASN A 12 0.89 -26.62 -12.34
C ASN A 12 -0.31 -27.46 -11.85
N ASN A 13 -1.23 -26.88 -11.06
CA ASN A 13 -2.35 -27.60 -10.46
C ASN A 13 -3.70 -27.02 -10.91
N ALA A 14 -4.47 -27.78 -11.70
CA ALA A 14 -5.71 -27.30 -12.32
C ALA A 14 -6.80 -26.89 -11.31
N ASP A 15 -6.82 -27.52 -10.13
CA ASP A 15 -7.75 -27.30 -9.03
C ASP A 15 -7.32 -26.18 -8.06
N THR A 16 -6.12 -25.62 -8.27
CA THR A 16 -5.53 -24.60 -7.39
C THR A 16 -5.57 -23.23 -8.06
N LYS A 17 -5.80 -22.19 -7.26
CA LYS A 17 -5.74 -20.79 -7.69
C LYS A 17 -4.89 -20.00 -6.70
N TYR A 18 -4.01 -19.17 -7.25
CA TYR A 18 -3.21 -18.24 -6.46
C TYR A 18 -3.97 -16.92 -6.30
N CYS A 19 -4.09 -16.45 -5.06
CA CYS A 19 -4.64 -15.13 -4.75
C CYS A 19 -3.51 -14.23 -4.29
N LEU A 20 -3.15 -13.23 -5.11
CA LEU A 20 -2.18 -12.23 -4.70
C LEU A 20 -2.83 -11.29 -3.68
N GLY A 21 -2.26 -11.22 -2.49
CA GLY A 21 -2.89 -10.56 -1.34
C GLY A 21 -2.73 -9.03 -1.28
N SER A 22 -2.07 -8.41 -2.26
CA SER A 22 -1.81 -6.96 -2.27
C SER A 22 -1.42 -6.42 -3.65
N VAL A 23 -1.05 -5.12 -3.73
CA VAL A 23 -0.61 -4.34 -4.91
C VAL A 23 -1.67 -4.15 -6.00
N LEU A 24 -2.44 -5.19 -6.32
CA LEU A 24 -3.37 -5.21 -7.45
C LEU A 24 -4.62 -4.38 -7.19
N ASN A 25 -5.13 -3.76 -8.25
CA ASN A 25 -6.29 -2.87 -8.21
C ASN A 25 -7.52 -3.48 -7.55
N HIS A 26 -7.78 -4.79 -7.74
CA HIS A 26 -8.92 -5.45 -7.11
C HIS A 26 -8.73 -5.63 -5.60
N VAL A 27 -7.50 -5.78 -5.11
CA VAL A 27 -7.23 -5.81 -3.67
C VAL A 27 -7.46 -4.44 -3.06
N LEU A 28 -6.98 -3.38 -3.72
CA LEU A 28 -7.24 -2.00 -3.31
C LEU A 28 -8.75 -1.73 -3.25
N LEU A 29 -9.51 -2.19 -4.25
CA LEU A 29 -10.97 -2.12 -4.26
C LEU A 29 -11.60 -2.86 -3.07
N HIS A 30 -11.18 -4.09 -2.76
CA HIS A 30 -11.71 -4.82 -1.61
C HIS A 30 -11.45 -4.09 -0.29
N GLN A 31 -10.31 -3.41 -0.17
CA GLN A 31 -9.95 -2.62 1.01
C GLN A 31 -10.73 -1.30 1.10
N THR A 32 -11.43 -0.83 0.05
CA THR A 32 -12.16 0.46 0.12
C THR A 32 -13.29 0.46 1.13
N ILE A 33 -13.74 -0.72 1.60
CA ILE A 33 -14.70 -0.82 2.69
C ILE A 33 -14.24 -0.03 3.93
N ILE A 34 -12.93 0.04 4.19
CA ILE A 34 -12.35 0.81 5.29
C ILE A 34 -12.73 2.30 5.16
N GLY A 35 -12.48 2.91 4.00
CA GLY A 35 -12.82 4.32 3.79
C GLY A 35 -14.32 4.58 3.69
N GLU A 36 -15.11 3.67 3.14
CA GLU A 36 -16.59 3.81 3.11
C GLU A 36 -17.19 3.81 4.52
N GLU A 37 -16.72 2.92 5.40
CA GLU A 37 -17.14 2.87 6.80
C GLU A 37 -16.70 4.12 7.55
N CYS A 38 -15.46 4.57 7.34
CA CYS A 38 -14.90 5.76 7.97
C CYS A 38 -15.69 7.03 7.60
N ILE A 39 -16.04 7.23 6.32
CA ILE A 39 -16.86 8.38 5.90
C ILE A 39 -18.20 8.39 6.64
N LYS A 40 -18.89 7.26 6.74
CA LYS A 40 -20.18 7.16 7.46
C LYS A 40 -20.01 7.43 8.96
N GLN A 41 -18.93 6.94 9.56
CA GLN A 41 -18.61 7.19 10.96
C GLN A 41 -18.39 8.69 11.21
N MET A 42 -17.60 9.37 10.36
CA MET A 42 -17.37 10.81 10.43
C MET A 42 -18.67 11.61 10.24
N GLU A 43 -19.49 11.26 9.26
CA GLU A 43 -20.80 11.87 9.04
C GLU A 43 -21.73 11.70 10.25
N SER A 44 -21.72 10.53 10.91
CA SER A 44 -22.53 10.28 12.09
C SER A 44 -22.13 11.13 13.30
N LEU A 45 -20.88 11.58 13.33
CA LEU A 45 -20.34 12.48 14.34
C LEU A 45 -20.47 13.96 13.94
N GLY A 46 -20.88 14.26 12.71
CA GLY A 46 -20.89 15.61 12.15
C GLY A 46 -19.49 16.18 11.92
N GLU A 47 -18.49 15.31 11.75
CA GLU A 47 -17.07 15.67 11.63
C GLU A 47 -16.56 15.49 10.20
N THR A 48 -15.44 16.13 9.88
CA THR A 48 -14.73 16.01 8.60
C THR A 48 -13.24 15.70 8.80
N SER A 49 -12.54 15.33 7.73
CA SER A 49 -11.10 15.05 7.75
C SER A 49 -10.34 16.05 6.89
N ASP A 50 -9.39 16.78 7.49
CA ASP A 50 -8.45 17.65 6.78
C ASP A 50 -7.19 16.90 6.33
N LEU A 51 -6.86 15.80 7.01
CA LEU A 51 -5.69 14.97 6.73
C LEU A 51 -6.07 13.49 6.83
N ILE A 52 -5.80 12.76 5.75
CA ILE A 52 -5.85 11.31 5.72
C ILE A 52 -4.42 10.79 5.65
N VAL A 53 -3.99 10.11 6.71
CA VAL A 53 -2.63 9.57 6.84
C VAL A 53 -2.69 8.06 7.03
N GLY A 54 -1.76 7.33 6.42
CA GLY A 54 -1.62 5.90 6.64
C GLY A 54 -0.25 5.38 6.24
N CYS A 55 0.12 4.24 6.80
CA CYS A 55 1.36 3.58 6.47
C CYS A 55 1.27 2.87 5.11
N THR A 56 2.37 2.88 4.37
CA THR A 56 2.45 2.29 3.05
C THR A 56 3.62 1.32 3.00
N GLY A 57 3.29 0.04 2.88
CA GLY A 57 4.20 -0.95 2.34
C GLY A 57 4.09 -1.01 0.83
N ASP A 58 3.10 -1.77 0.39
CA ASP A 58 2.63 -1.85 -1.00
C ASP A 58 1.41 -0.95 -1.27
N GLY A 59 0.85 -0.32 -0.22
CA GLY A 59 -0.16 0.72 -0.31
C GLY A 59 -1.63 0.26 -0.28
N SER A 60 -1.92 -1.04 -0.14
CA SER A 60 -3.31 -1.53 -0.18
C SER A 60 -4.18 -1.01 0.96
N ASN A 61 -3.67 -1.00 2.20
CA ASN A 61 -4.39 -0.48 3.37
C ASN A 61 -4.64 1.03 3.24
N PHE A 62 -3.62 1.79 2.81
CA PHE A 62 -3.73 3.24 2.65
C PHE A 62 -4.70 3.58 1.53
N ALA A 63 -4.66 2.87 0.39
CA ALA A 63 -5.64 3.02 -0.68
C ALA A 63 -7.06 2.74 -0.20
N GLY A 64 -7.25 1.67 0.59
CA GLY A 64 -8.54 1.30 1.15
C GLY A 64 -9.17 2.41 2.00
N LEU A 65 -8.35 3.11 2.78
CA LEU A 65 -8.79 4.30 3.52
C LEU A 65 -8.94 5.52 2.60
N ALA A 66 -7.93 5.85 1.81
CA ALA A 66 -7.81 7.13 1.11
C ALA A 66 -8.70 7.25 -0.14
N PHE A 67 -8.92 6.18 -0.91
CA PHE A 67 -9.62 6.27 -2.20
C PHE A 67 -11.08 6.74 -2.07
N PRO A 68 -11.88 6.28 -1.09
CA PRO A 68 -13.21 6.84 -0.86
C PRO A 68 -13.19 8.34 -0.55
N PHE A 69 -12.24 8.82 0.25
CA PHE A 69 -12.09 10.26 0.52
C PHE A 69 -11.60 11.03 -0.72
N LEU A 70 -10.68 10.45 -1.50
CA LEU A 70 -10.21 11.04 -2.75
C LEU A 70 -11.36 11.19 -3.74
N ARG A 71 -12.26 10.21 -3.82
CA ARG A 71 -13.50 10.32 -4.60
C ARG A 71 -14.33 11.52 -4.15
N GLU A 72 -14.53 11.72 -2.85
CA GLU A 72 -15.30 12.87 -2.36
C GLU A 72 -14.57 14.21 -2.60
N LYS A 73 -13.24 14.23 -2.57
CA LYS A 73 -12.42 15.37 -3.02
C LYS A 73 -12.62 15.69 -4.49
N LEU A 74 -12.56 14.69 -5.36
CA LEU A 74 -12.79 14.85 -6.80
C LEU A 74 -14.22 15.29 -7.13
N LYS A 75 -15.19 15.00 -6.26
CA LYS A 75 -16.57 15.53 -6.34
C LYS A 75 -16.73 16.94 -5.76
N GLY A 76 -15.67 17.54 -5.21
CA GLY A 76 -15.70 18.86 -4.60
C GLY A 76 -16.44 18.93 -3.25
N LYS A 77 -16.62 17.79 -2.56
CA LYS A 77 -17.33 17.74 -1.27
C LYS A 77 -16.42 17.88 -0.07
N LEU A 78 -15.18 17.41 -0.19
CA LEU A 78 -14.15 17.45 0.85
C LEU A 78 -12.84 17.93 0.21
N ASP A 79 -11.88 18.37 1.01
CA ASP A 79 -10.54 18.72 0.50
C ASP A 79 -9.38 18.27 1.41
N PRO A 80 -9.31 16.97 1.79
CA PRO A 80 -8.23 16.48 2.63
C PRO A 80 -6.88 16.51 1.90
N VAL A 81 -5.83 16.62 2.70
CA VAL A 81 -4.46 16.22 2.33
C VAL A 81 -4.33 14.71 2.52
N PHE A 82 -3.73 14.02 1.54
CA PHE A 82 -3.45 12.58 1.62
C PHE A 82 -1.95 12.37 1.82
N ARG A 83 -1.55 11.76 2.94
CA ARG A 83 -0.15 11.52 3.29
C ARG A 83 0.13 10.03 3.47
N ALA A 84 0.90 9.48 2.55
CA ALA A 84 1.50 8.16 2.70
C ALA A 84 2.77 8.22 3.56
N VAL A 85 2.93 7.26 4.45
CA VAL A 85 4.12 7.15 5.30
C VAL A 85 4.79 5.80 5.03
N GLU A 86 6.01 5.83 4.49
CA GLU A 86 6.79 4.64 4.15
C GLU A 86 8.09 4.52 4.95
N PRO A 87 8.75 3.36 4.97
CA PRO A 87 9.94 3.18 5.78
C PRO A 87 11.13 3.72 5.01
N SER A 88 12.00 4.51 5.67
CA SER A 88 13.18 5.09 5.02
C SER A 88 14.21 4.08 4.53
N THR A 89 14.08 2.81 4.95
CA THR A 89 14.87 1.66 4.52
C THR A 89 14.35 1.01 3.23
N CYS A 90 13.05 1.14 2.93
CA CYS A 90 12.44 0.71 1.66
C CYS A 90 11.56 1.85 1.07
N PRO A 91 12.15 3.01 0.72
CA PRO A 91 11.39 4.21 0.35
C PRO A 91 10.95 4.18 -1.13
N SER A 92 9.99 3.31 -1.46
CA SER A 92 9.54 3.11 -2.84
C SER A 92 8.91 4.36 -3.46
N LEU A 93 8.01 5.07 -2.78
CA LEU A 93 7.39 6.30 -3.30
C LEU A 93 8.36 7.48 -3.34
N THR A 94 9.14 7.69 -2.27
CA THR A 94 9.95 8.92 -2.13
C THR A 94 11.30 8.84 -2.84
N LYS A 95 11.81 7.64 -3.16
CA LYS A 95 13.08 7.45 -3.86
C LYS A 95 13.05 6.43 -5.01
N GLY A 96 11.98 5.66 -5.15
CA GLY A 96 11.87 4.67 -6.22
C GLY A 96 11.64 5.30 -7.59
N LEU A 97 11.92 4.52 -8.62
CA LEU A 97 11.68 4.93 -10.00
C LEU A 97 10.22 4.61 -10.38
N TYR A 98 9.52 5.56 -10.98
CA TYR A 98 8.22 5.30 -11.59
C TYR A 98 8.38 4.68 -12.97
N ALA A 99 8.37 3.34 -13.02
CA ALA A 99 8.63 2.56 -14.23
C ALA A 99 7.74 1.31 -14.32
N TYR A 100 7.80 0.61 -15.45
CA TYR A 100 7.24 -0.74 -15.53
C TYR A 100 8.22 -1.72 -14.89
N ASP A 101 7.73 -2.53 -13.96
CA ASP A 101 8.51 -3.59 -13.33
C ASP A 101 7.65 -4.80 -12.92
N TYR A 102 8.30 -5.90 -12.55
CA TYR A 102 7.66 -7.18 -12.21
C TYR A 102 7.25 -7.27 -10.74
N GLY A 103 6.00 -7.65 -10.46
CA GLY A 103 5.49 -7.86 -9.09
C GLY A 103 6.10 -9.04 -8.32
N ASP A 104 7.05 -9.75 -8.90
CA ASP A 104 7.76 -10.85 -8.27
C ASP A 104 9.20 -10.97 -8.79
N ILE A 105 10.08 -11.49 -7.94
CA ILE A 105 11.52 -11.62 -8.21
C ILE A 105 11.80 -12.49 -9.45
N ALA A 106 10.95 -13.47 -9.76
CA ALA A 106 11.15 -14.38 -10.89
C ALA A 106 10.55 -13.86 -12.20
N GLY A 107 9.88 -12.70 -12.20
CA GLY A 107 9.28 -12.10 -13.39
C GLY A 107 8.12 -12.91 -13.98
N LEU A 108 7.38 -13.64 -13.15
CA LEU A 108 6.23 -14.46 -13.56
C LEU A 108 4.94 -13.65 -13.66
N THR A 109 4.88 -12.51 -12.98
CA THR A 109 3.77 -11.56 -13.02
C THR A 109 3.84 -10.66 -14.26
N PRO A 110 2.71 -10.12 -14.74
CA PRO A 110 2.74 -9.06 -15.75
C PRO A 110 3.48 -7.82 -15.25
N LEU A 111 4.07 -7.06 -16.18
CA LEU A 111 4.65 -5.75 -15.87
C LEU A 111 3.59 -4.77 -15.38
N MET A 112 3.88 -4.08 -14.28
CA MET A 112 3.03 -3.06 -13.68
C MET A 112 3.75 -1.72 -13.67
N LYS A 113 3.06 -0.64 -14.06
CA LYS A 113 3.61 0.72 -13.99
C LYS A 113 3.44 1.27 -12.58
N MET A 114 4.53 1.38 -11.84
CA MET A 114 4.52 1.78 -10.43
C MET A 114 5.88 2.28 -9.95
N HIS A 115 5.88 2.87 -8.77
CA HIS A 115 7.11 3.16 -8.05
C HIS A 115 7.75 1.87 -7.58
N THR A 116 9.04 1.71 -7.88
CA THR A 116 9.81 0.54 -7.49
C THR A 116 11.26 0.86 -7.15
N LEU A 117 11.83 0.08 -6.23
CA LEU A 117 13.25 0.02 -5.94
C LEU A 117 13.97 -1.04 -6.81
N GLY A 118 13.22 -1.70 -7.70
CA GLY A 118 13.61 -2.82 -8.54
C GLY A 118 13.20 -4.16 -7.94
N HIS A 119 12.59 -5.06 -8.73
CA HIS A 119 12.14 -6.40 -8.31
C HIS A 119 13.23 -7.35 -7.74
N ASN A 120 14.50 -6.95 -7.82
CA ASN A 120 15.64 -7.67 -7.22
C ASN A 120 16.16 -6.99 -5.95
N PHE A 121 15.49 -5.95 -5.46
CA PHE A 121 15.88 -5.22 -4.26
C PHE A 121 15.76 -6.11 -3.02
N VAL A 122 16.79 -6.07 -2.18
CA VAL A 122 16.81 -6.76 -0.90
C VAL A 122 17.02 -5.70 0.18
N PRO A 123 16.08 -5.55 1.14
CA PRO A 123 16.23 -4.60 2.22
C PRO A 123 17.39 -4.97 3.14
N ASP A 124 17.90 -3.99 3.88
CA ASP A 124 18.96 -4.21 4.87
C ASP A 124 18.53 -5.26 5.92
N PRO A 125 19.36 -6.25 6.29
CA PRO A 125 19.03 -7.27 7.29
C PRO A 125 18.52 -6.76 8.64
N ILE A 126 18.86 -5.53 9.04
CA ILE A 126 18.33 -4.91 10.28
C ILE A 126 16.92 -4.31 10.12
N HIS A 127 16.34 -4.36 8.92
CA HIS A 127 14.96 -3.97 8.67
C HIS A 127 13.99 -4.95 9.33
N ALA A 128 13.26 -4.50 10.35
CA ALA A 128 12.35 -5.34 11.13
C ALA A 128 10.88 -5.31 10.64
N GLY A 129 10.64 -4.73 9.45
CA GLY A 129 9.28 -4.43 8.98
C GLY A 129 8.58 -3.37 9.84
N TYR A 130 7.38 -2.95 9.43
CA TYR A 130 6.51 -2.20 10.34
C TYR A 130 6.03 -3.14 11.45
N SER A 131 6.65 -3.02 12.63
CA SER A 131 6.05 -3.49 13.88
C SER A 131 5.14 -2.38 14.38
N TYR A 132 3.85 -2.51 14.06
CA TYR A 132 2.83 -1.51 14.31
C TYR A 132 2.61 -1.26 15.80
N ASP A 133 2.55 0.01 16.22
CA ASP A 133 1.78 0.38 17.41
C ASP A 133 1.04 1.73 17.38
N ILE A 134 1.22 2.67 16.42
CA ILE A 134 0.63 4.02 16.64
C ILE A 134 -0.19 4.70 15.52
N VAL A 135 -0.24 4.25 14.24
CA VAL A 135 -1.04 5.00 13.23
C VAL A 135 -1.97 4.10 12.41
N THR A 136 -2.82 3.35 13.11
CA THR A 136 -4.03 2.77 12.52
C THR A 136 -5.11 2.67 13.61
N TYR A 137 -5.57 3.80 14.14
CA TYR A 137 -6.84 3.83 14.86
C TYR A 137 -7.96 3.62 13.83
N ILE A 138 -8.23 2.35 13.50
CA ILE A 138 -9.54 1.74 13.19
C ILE A 138 -9.39 0.29 12.65
N VAL A 139 -8.23 -0.15 12.14
CA VAL A 139 -8.02 -1.57 11.79
C VAL A 139 -6.59 -2.03 12.07
N HIS A 140 -6.31 -2.55 13.26
CA HIS A 140 -5.06 -3.26 13.51
C HIS A 140 -5.21 -4.50 14.39
N MET A 141 -5.61 -5.60 13.76
CA MET A 141 -5.37 -6.96 14.26
C MET A 141 -5.45 -7.90 13.06
N ILE A 142 -4.31 -8.28 12.44
CA ILE A 142 -4.09 -9.54 11.67
C ILE A 142 -2.75 -9.55 10.87
N TYR A 143 -2.12 -8.42 10.54
CA TYR A 143 -0.96 -8.41 9.61
C TYR A 143 0.43 -8.71 10.22
N ARG A 144 0.52 -9.66 11.16
CA ARG A 144 1.75 -9.88 11.95
C ARG A 144 2.83 -10.78 11.31
N ARG A 145 2.74 -11.24 10.05
CA ARG A 145 3.68 -12.28 9.60
C ARG A 145 3.96 -12.51 8.11
N ILE A 146 3.58 -11.61 7.21
CA ILE A 146 3.89 -11.79 5.78
C ILE A 146 4.80 -10.64 5.33
N ALA A 147 6.11 -10.91 5.26
CA ALA A 147 7.06 -10.06 4.57
C ALA A 147 6.82 -10.21 3.06
N ILE A 148 5.90 -9.42 2.53
CA ILE A 148 5.81 -9.17 1.09
C ILE A 148 7.06 -8.34 0.73
N PRO A 149 7.79 -8.63 -0.36
CA PRO A 149 8.91 -7.78 -0.75
C PRO A 149 8.41 -6.33 -0.90
N TRP A 150 9.02 -5.43 -0.12
CA TRP A 150 8.62 -4.03 0.09
C TRP A 150 9.25 -3.10 -0.96
N ASP A 151 9.49 -3.64 -2.14
CA ASP A 151 10.24 -3.02 -3.25
C ASP A 151 9.32 -2.32 -4.26
N MET A 152 8.00 -2.39 -4.06
CA MET A 152 7.00 -1.97 -5.04
C MET A 152 5.76 -1.37 -4.41
N MET A 153 5.21 -0.34 -5.06
CA MET A 153 3.98 0.32 -4.67
C MET A 153 2.81 -0.07 -5.58
N ALA A 154 1.58 -0.10 -5.08
CA ALA A 154 0.40 -0.32 -5.92
C ALA A 154 0.36 0.66 -7.12
N PRO A 155 0.04 0.21 -8.35
CA PRO A 155 0.02 1.07 -9.53
C PRO A 155 -0.90 2.29 -9.39
N LEU A 156 -2.08 2.12 -8.80
CA LEU A 156 -3.00 3.23 -8.59
C LEU A 156 -2.49 4.23 -7.54
N ILE A 157 -1.82 3.77 -6.48
CA ILE A 157 -1.17 4.66 -5.51
C ILE A 157 -0.05 5.45 -6.19
N SER A 158 0.80 4.76 -6.95
CA SER A 158 1.85 5.42 -7.74
C SER A 158 1.28 6.46 -8.69
N HIS A 159 0.17 6.13 -9.36
CA HIS A 159 -0.46 7.05 -10.30
C HIS A 159 -1.01 8.30 -9.63
N ILE A 160 -1.71 8.18 -8.50
CA ILE A 160 -2.26 9.37 -7.81
C ILE A 160 -1.16 10.23 -7.15
N TYR A 161 -0.04 9.63 -6.77
CA TYR A 161 1.15 10.35 -6.31
C TYR A 161 1.74 11.21 -7.43
N GLU A 162 1.91 10.63 -8.63
CA GLU A 162 2.41 11.36 -9.82
C GLU A 162 1.48 12.47 -10.30
N LEU A 163 0.18 12.30 -10.10
CA LEU A 163 -0.81 13.34 -10.40
C LEU A 163 -0.86 14.47 -9.34
N GLY A 164 -0.12 14.34 -8.24
CA GLY A 164 -0.09 15.32 -7.15
C GLY A 164 -1.31 15.29 -6.24
N PHE A 165 -2.10 14.20 -6.26
CA PHE A 165 -3.26 14.05 -5.36
C PHE A 165 -2.87 13.63 -3.94
N MET A 166 -1.66 13.13 -3.74
CA MET A 166 -1.14 12.73 -2.43
C MET A 166 0.34 13.09 -2.30
N GLU A 167 0.79 13.17 -1.06
CA GLU A 167 2.20 13.30 -0.69
C GLU A 167 2.69 12.03 0.01
N ALA A 168 4.01 11.85 0.03
CA ALA A 168 4.66 10.71 0.68
C ALA A 168 5.83 11.20 1.52
N ILE A 169 6.00 10.61 2.70
CA ILE A 169 7.16 10.83 3.57
C ILE A 169 7.77 9.50 3.97
N ALA A 170 9.09 9.48 4.15
CA ALA A 170 9.83 8.30 4.58
C ALA A 170 10.40 8.50 5.99
N ILE A 171 10.06 7.60 6.92
CA ILE A 171 10.42 7.71 8.34
C ILE A 171 11.32 6.53 8.77
N PRO A 172 12.36 6.74 9.60
CA PRO A 172 13.16 5.66 10.18
C PRO A 172 12.38 4.75 11.13
N GLN A 173 12.63 3.44 11.08
CA GLN A 173 11.97 2.47 11.98
C GLN A 173 12.19 2.78 13.47
N THR A 174 13.34 3.35 13.83
CA THR A 174 13.68 3.73 15.21
C THR A 174 12.89 4.94 15.70
N GLU A 175 12.32 5.74 14.80
CA GLU A 175 11.40 6.82 15.15
C GLU A 175 9.98 6.27 15.35
N CYS A 176 9.56 5.31 14.53
CA CYS A 176 8.24 4.67 14.67
C CYS A 176 8.08 3.79 15.91
N PHE A 177 9.17 3.24 16.46
CA PHE A 177 9.14 2.31 17.61
C PHE A 177 9.41 2.96 18.97
N LYS A 178 9.62 4.28 19.01
CA LYS A 178 9.78 5.04 20.26
C LYS A 178 8.43 5.50 20.76
#